data_AF-A0A2E7VZ42-F1
#
_entry.id   AF-A0A2E7VZ42-F1
#
_cell.length_a   1.000
_cell.length_b   1.000
_cell.length_c   1.000
_cell.angle_alpha   90.00
_cell.angle_beta   90.00
_cell.angle_gamma   90.00
#
_symmetry.space_group_name_H-M   'P 1'
#
loop_
_entity.id
_entity.type
_entity.pdbx_description
1 polymer ?
#
loop_
_entity_poly.entity_id
_entity_poly.type
_entity_poly.pdbx_seq_one_letter_code
_entity_poly.pdbx_strand_id
1 'polypeptide(L)'
;MADMSPGEAGYQAWLASAIAGCGAAPDADGNYTTCTGSARGLDQEGAELMGRNIWFVWNLDDVSDGSIDAFSGEDVDGDGVGDNTGMEKGSVLRIITNKTNQLTDEFTIDTKTLKPASTDPKEDVKMVNVFPNPYMGRHELEGTDSVLPLPKYVTFNHLPTSQDVYFKVFNVAGTMVANFQKDTNTQYQRWNMRNANDFPLASGVYVIHIDMPGLGTSKVLKFAMVTEEEFSKRF
;
A
#
# COMPACT_ATOMS: atom_id res chain seq x y z
N MET A 1 -23.29 1.19 -29.55
CA MET A 1 -22.51 2.40 -29.91
C MET A 1 -23.25 3.57 -29.30
N ALA A 2 -22.60 4.38 -28.47
CA ALA A 2 -23.23 5.58 -27.92
C ALA A 2 -23.44 6.60 -29.05
N ASP A 3 -24.61 7.20 -29.13
CA ASP A 3 -24.87 8.30 -30.05
C ASP A 3 -23.98 9.49 -29.67
N MET A 4 -23.15 9.94 -30.61
CA MET A 4 -22.26 11.10 -30.46
C MET A 4 -22.70 12.28 -31.34
N SER A 5 -23.90 12.21 -31.92
CA SER A 5 -24.45 13.31 -32.70
C SER A 5 -24.72 14.53 -31.81
N PRO A 6 -24.40 15.76 -32.25
CA PRO A 6 -24.67 16.96 -31.47
C PRO A 6 -26.18 17.21 -31.30
N GLY A 7 -26.60 17.59 -30.10
CA GLY A 7 -27.99 17.95 -29.79
C GLY A 7 -28.71 16.90 -28.94
N GLU A 8 -30.04 16.98 -28.87
CA GLU A 8 -30.85 16.13 -27.99
C GLU A 8 -31.48 14.91 -28.69
N ALA A 9 -31.25 14.72 -29.99
CA ALA A 9 -31.92 13.69 -30.78
C ALA A 9 -31.74 12.27 -30.21
N GLY A 10 -30.52 11.93 -29.78
CA GLY A 10 -30.23 10.65 -29.11
C GLY A 10 -30.97 10.49 -27.77
N TYR A 11 -31.07 11.57 -26.99
CA TYR A 11 -31.83 11.59 -25.74
C TYR A 11 -33.33 11.42 -25.98
N GLN A 12 -33.90 12.13 -26.96
CA GLN A 12 -35.31 12.03 -27.31
C GLN A 12 -35.68 10.64 -27.82
N ALA A 13 -34.82 10.01 -28.63
CA ALA A 13 -34.99 8.62 -29.06
C ALA A 13 -34.93 7.63 -27.88
N TRP A 14 -34.01 7.85 -26.95
CA TRP A 14 -33.91 7.05 -25.73
C TRP A 14 -35.15 7.21 -24.84
N LEU A 15 -35.62 8.45 -24.63
CA LEU A 15 -36.77 8.78 -23.79
C LEU A 15 -38.06 8.18 -24.35
N ALA A 16 -38.31 8.34 -25.66
CA ALA A 16 -39.46 7.74 -26.33
C ALA A 16 -39.47 6.21 -26.17
N SER A 17 -38.31 5.57 -26.29
CA SER A 17 -38.19 4.12 -26.10
C SER A 17 -38.33 3.68 -24.64
N ALA A 18 -37.95 4.51 -23.66
CA ALA A 18 -38.15 4.23 -22.24
C ALA A 18 -39.64 4.37 -21.85
N ILE A 19 -40.32 5.41 -22.35
CA ILE A 19 -41.77 5.60 -22.17
C ILE A 19 -42.54 4.41 -22.78
N ALA A 20 -42.18 4.02 -24.00
CA ALA A 20 -42.78 2.84 -24.65
C ALA A 20 -42.53 1.54 -23.87
N GLY A 21 -41.36 1.41 -23.23
CA GLY A 21 -40.98 0.25 -22.42
C GLY A 21 -41.72 0.15 -21.07
N CYS A 22 -42.17 1.27 -20.50
CA CYS A 22 -42.96 1.26 -19.26
C CYS A 22 -44.36 0.66 -19.46
N GLY A 23 -44.99 0.88 -20.61
CA GLY A 23 -46.32 0.35 -20.93
C GLY A 23 -47.48 0.94 -20.11
N ALA A 24 -47.23 1.94 -19.26
CA ALA A 24 -48.23 2.66 -18.48
C ALA A 24 -48.23 4.15 -18.82
N ALA A 25 -49.39 4.80 -18.68
CA ALA A 25 -49.52 6.25 -18.82
C ALA A 25 -48.94 6.96 -17.58
N PRO A 26 -48.41 8.18 -17.73
CA PRO A 26 -47.97 8.98 -16.58
C PRO A 26 -49.17 9.39 -15.72
N ASP A 27 -48.90 9.74 -14.46
CA ASP A 27 -49.89 10.39 -13.60
C ASP A 27 -50.16 11.85 -14.01
N ALA A 28 -51.03 12.53 -13.28
CA ALA A 28 -51.43 13.91 -13.57
C ALA A 28 -50.27 14.91 -13.52
N ASP A 29 -49.18 14.55 -12.84
CA ASP A 29 -47.95 15.35 -12.71
C ASP A 29 -46.88 14.94 -13.73
N GLY A 30 -47.21 14.03 -14.67
CA GLY A 30 -46.30 13.56 -15.71
C GLY A 30 -45.34 12.46 -15.27
N ASN A 31 -45.50 11.91 -14.05
CA ASN A 31 -44.58 10.92 -13.51
C ASN A 31 -45.00 9.49 -13.89
N TYR A 32 -44.00 8.67 -14.23
CA TYR A 32 -44.18 7.26 -14.58
C TYR A 32 -43.90 6.38 -13.34
N THR A 33 -44.80 6.42 -12.37
CA THR A 33 -44.63 5.81 -11.03
C THR A 33 -45.01 4.33 -10.95
N THR A 34 -45.71 3.82 -11.96
CA THR A 34 -46.26 2.44 -11.98
C THR A 34 -45.44 1.48 -12.83
N CYS A 35 -44.32 1.92 -13.40
CA CYS A 35 -43.41 1.04 -14.15
C CYS A 35 -42.78 0.03 -13.19
N THR A 36 -43.33 -1.18 -13.13
CA THR A 36 -42.74 -2.28 -12.38
C THR A 36 -41.75 -3.03 -13.27
N GLY A 37 -40.47 -2.75 -13.02
CA GLY A 37 -39.34 -3.21 -13.82
C GLY A 37 -38.53 -2.01 -14.30
N SER A 38 -37.20 -2.13 -14.34
CA SER A 38 -36.35 -1.19 -15.10
C SER A 38 -37.05 -0.96 -16.45
N ALA A 39 -37.32 0.29 -16.82
CA ALA A 39 -38.16 0.66 -17.98
C ALA A 39 -37.63 0.17 -19.35
N ARG A 40 -36.73 -0.83 -19.36
CA ARG A 40 -36.30 -1.59 -20.53
C ARG A 40 -36.22 -3.11 -20.33
N GLY A 41 -36.55 -3.72 -19.19
CA GLY A 41 -36.37 -5.18 -19.04
C GLY A 41 -34.96 -5.65 -19.44
N LEU A 42 -33.94 -4.82 -19.17
CA LEU A 42 -32.55 -5.12 -19.49
C LEU A 42 -31.77 -5.25 -18.19
N ASP A 43 -31.54 -6.50 -17.83
CA ASP A 43 -30.53 -6.98 -16.90
C ASP A 43 -29.10 -6.77 -17.47
N GLN A 44 -28.93 -5.86 -18.44
CA GLN A 44 -27.79 -5.85 -19.37
C GLN A 44 -27.08 -4.52 -19.55
N GLU A 45 -27.45 -3.41 -18.90
CA GLU A 45 -26.56 -2.24 -18.88
C GLU A 45 -26.32 -1.74 -17.46
N GLY A 46 -25.04 -1.47 -17.18
CA GLY A 46 -24.42 -1.42 -15.86
C GLY A 46 -24.81 -0.25 -14.97
N ALA A 47 -23.94 -0.01 -13.98
CA ALA A 47 -24.16 0.84 -12.82
C ALA A 47 -24.98 2.11 -13.09
N GLU A 48 -26.14 2.16 -12.43
CA GLU A 48 -26.94 3.34 -12.13
C GLU A 48 -27.40 4.11 -13.37
N LEU A 49 -28.67 3.91 -13.72
CA LEU A 49 -29.43 4.81 -14.59
C LEU A 49 -29.27 6.24 -14.07
N MET A 50 -28.34 7.00 -14.64
CA MET A 50 -28.35 8.44 -14.43
C MET A 50 -29.60 8.94 -15.16
N GLY A 51 -30.63 9.25 -14.38
CA GLY A 51 -31.74 10.09 -14.85
C GLY A 51 -31.20 11.39 -15.44
N ARG A 52 -32.06 12.13 -16.15
CA ARG A 52 -31.72 13.41 -16.78
C ARG A 52 -30.96 14.30 -15.78
N ASN A 53 -29.66 14.49 -16.01
CA ASN A 53 -28.85 15.45 -15.28
C ASN A 53 -29.11 16.82 -15.90
N ILE A 54 -29.81 17.68 -15.16
CA ILE A 54 -30.07 19.06 -15.57
C ILE A 54 -29.00 19.93 -14.93
N TRP A 55 -28.24 20.63 -15.76
CA TRP A 55 -27.26 21.63 -15.32
C TRP A 55 -27.89 23.00 -15.53
N PHE A 56 -28.03 23.76 -14.45
CA PHE A 56 -28.61 25.10 -14.49
C PHE A 56 -27.68 26.09 -13.80
N VAL A 57 -27.74 27.35 -14.23
CA VAL A 57 -26.97 28.45 -13.64
C VAL A 57 -27.85 29.14 -12.61
N TRP A 58 -27.47 29.06 -11.34
CA TRP A 58 -28.26 29.57 -10.19
C TRP A 58 -28.57 31.08 -10.21
N ASN A 59 -27.92 31.86 -11.07
CA ASN A 59 -27.98 33.32 -11.07
C ASN A 59 -28.57 33.93 -12.36
N LEU A 60 -29.21 33.12 -13.21
CA LEU A 60 -29.81 33.56 -14.48
C LEU A 60 -31.33 33.33 -14.53
N ASP A 61 -31.92 33.00 -13.38
CA ASP A 61 -33.33 32.64 -13.27
C ASP A 61 -34.00 33.57 -12.25
N ASP A 62 -35.25 33.94 -12.50
CA ASP A 62 -36.07 34.62 -11.51
C ASP A 62 -36.81 33.56 -10.68
N VAL A 63 -36.70 33.65 -9.36
CA VAL A 63 -37.40 32.72 -8.46
C VAL A 63 -38.77 33.27 -8.05
N SER A 64 -39.39 34.11 -8.88
CA SER A 64 -40.58 34.87 -8.50
C SER A 64 -41.84 34.01 -8.42
N ASP A 65 -41.88 32.90 -9.15
CA ASP A 65 -42.98 31.93 -9.16
C ASP A 65 -42.72 30.70 -8.26
N GLY A 66 -41.54 30.64 -7.64
CA GLY A 66 -41.12 29.53 -6.78
C GLY A 66 -40.72 28.26 -7.53
N SER A 67 -40.52 28.34 -8.85
CA SER A 67 -40.00 27.28 -9.69
C SER A 67 -38.54 27.55 -10.09
N ILE A 68 -37.92 26.60 -10.79
CA ILE A 68 -36.57 26.75 -11.37
C ILE A 68 -36.72 26.45 -12.86
N ASP A 69 -36.49 27.45 -13.69
CA ASP A 69 -36.68 27.39 -15.14
C ASP A 69 -35.41 26.89 -15.83
N ALA A 70 -35.20 25.58 -15.69
CA ALA A 70 -34.01 24.91 -16.19
C ALA A 70 -34.08 24.53 -17.68
N PHE A 71 -34.68 25.37 -18.52
CA PHE A 71 -34.77 25.16 -19.97
C PHE A 71 -34.09 26.27 -20.76
N SER A 72 -33.50 25.88 -21.91
CA SER A 72 -32.76 26.82 -22.75
C SER A 72 -33.71 27.75 -23.49
N GLY A 73 -33.44 29.05 -23.46
CA GLY A 73 -34.17 30.06 -24.21
C GLY A 73 -35.32 30.72 -23.46
N GLU A 74 -35.42 30.55 -22.14
CA GLU A 74 -36.33 31.36 -21.34
C GLU A 74 -35.88 32.82 -21.33
N ASP A 75 -36.83 33.72 -21.57
CA ASP A 75 -36.66 35.16 -21.71
C ASP A 75 -37.58 35.81 -20.67
N VAL A 76 -37.01 36.08 -19.50
CA VAL A 76 -37.77 36.49 -18.31
C VAL A 76 -38.14 37.97 -18.39
N ASP A 77 -37.31 38.79 -19.05
CA ASP A 77 -37.54 40.22 -19.20
C ASP A 77 -38.31 40.60 -20.49
N GLY A 78 -38.52 39.63 -21.39
CA GLY A 78 -39.30 39.77 -22.61
C GLY A 78 -38.59 40.57 -23.71
N ASP A 79 -37.26 40.67 -23.66
CA ASP A 79 -36.46 41.46 -24.59
C ASP A 79 -36.18 40.74 -25.93
N GLY A 80 -36.56 39.46 -26.04
CA GLY A 80 -36.37 38.61 -27.20
C GLY A 80 -35.02 37.89 -27.24
N VAL A 81 -34.21 37.97 -26.18
CA VAL A 81 -32.94 37.26 -25.99
C VAL A 81 -33.13 36.28 -24.82
N GLY A 82 -32.88 34.98 -25.09
CA GLY A 82 -32.98 33.99 -24.01
C GLY A 82 -31.89 34.22 -22.96
N ASP A 83 -32.31 34.41 -21.70
CA ASP A 83 -31.44 34.61 -20.53
C ASP A 83 -30.70 33.31 -20.16
N ASN A 84 -31.39 32.18 -20.29
CA ASN A 84 -30.81 30.85 -20.07
C ASN A 84 -30.29 30.24 -21.37
N THR A 85 -29.06 30.56 -21.76
CA THR A 85 -28.45 30.09 -23.03
C THR A 85 -27.83 28.69 -22.96
N GLY A 86 -27.90 28.01 -21.80
CA GLY A 86 -27.27 26.71 -21.60
C GLY A 86 -25.75 26.73 -21.84
N MET A 87 -25.13 25.55 -21.95
CA MET A 87 -23.73 25.48 -22.36
C MET A 87 -23.60 25.70 -23.86
N GLU A 88 -22.59 26.46 -24.29
CA GLU A 88 -22.29 26.67 -25.71
C GLU A 88 -22.17 25.33 -26.47
N LYS A 89 -22.67 25.29 -27.71
CA LYS A 89 -22.61 24.10 -28.56
C LYS A 89 -21.16 23.67 -28.76
N GLY A 90 -20.84 22.45 -28.31
CA GLY A 90 -19.48 21.89 -28.36
C GLY A 90 -18.74 21.87 -27.01
N SER A 91 -19.37 22.38 -25.94
CA SER A 91 -18.85 22.24 -24.58
C SER A 91 -18.75 20.77 -24.16
N VAL A 92 -17.60 20.37 -23.61
CA VAL A 92 -17.36 19.03 -23.10
C VAL A 92 -17.32 19.06 -21.58
N LEU A 93 -18.34 18.50 -20.94
CA LEU A 93 -18.37 18.26 -19.50
C LEU A 93 -17.81 16.86 -19.20
N ARG A 94 -16.77 16.78 -18.36
CA ARG A 94 -16.21 15.50 -17.91
C ARG A 94 -16.45 15.32 -16.41
N ILE A 95 -17.34 14.40 -16.06
CA ILE A 95 -17.57 13.98 -14.67
C ILE A 95 -16.59 12.85 -14.37
N ILE A 96 -15.72 13.05 -13.39
CA ILE A 96 -14.81 12.02 -12.90
C ILE A 96 -15.36 11.54 -11.56
N THR A 97 -15.97 10.36 -11.55
CA THR A 97 -16.39 9.71 -10.32
C THR A 97 -15.28 8.81 -9.77
N ASN A 98 -15.16 8.75 -8.45
CA ASN A 98 -14.39 7.72 -7.79
C ASN A 98 -15.15 6.38 -7.93
N LYS A 99 -14.60 5.46 -8.70
CA LYS A 99 -15.17 4.11 -8.81
C LYS A 99 -14.70 3.25 -7.64
N THR A 100 -15.62 2.64 -6.91
CA THR A 100 -15.30 1.61 -5.91
C THR A 100 -14.78 0.36 -6.61
N ASN A 101 -13.74 -0.26 -6.03
CA ASN A 101 -13.20 -1.53 -6.53
C ASN A 101 -14.29 -2.60 -6.60
N GLN A 102 -14.39 -3.27 -7.75
CA GLN A 102 -15.32 -4.37 -8.01
C GLN A 102 -14.62 -5.72 -7.90
N LEU A 103 -15.40 -6.79 -7.71
CA LEU A 103 -14.91 -8.17 -7.64
C LEU A 103 -14.13 -8.63 -8.88
N THR A 104 -14.34 -7.97 -10.03
CA THR A 104 -13.69 -8.27 -11.31
C THR A 104 -12.46 -7.42 -11.59
N ASP A 105 -12.07 -6.52 -10.69
CA ASP A 105 -10.92 -5.64 -10.92
C ASP A 105 -9.60 -6.42 -10.74
N GLU A 106 -8.71 -6.30 -11.72
CA GLU A 106 -7.38 -6.91 -11.70
C GLU A 106 -6.32 -5.83 -11.44
N PHE A 107 -5.57 -5.98 -10.34
CA PHE A 107 -4.46 -5.11 -10.02
C PHE A 107 -3.15 -5.74 -10.47
N THR A 108 -2.49 -5.15 -11.45
CA THR A 108 -1.15 -5.56 -11.86
C THR A 108 -0.09 -4.70 -11.19
N ILE A 109 0.85 -5.33 -10.50
CA ILE A 109 2.06 -4.69 -9.97
C ILE A 109 3.19 -5.01 -10.94
N ASP A 110 3.74 -3.99 -11.60
CA ASP A 110 4.93 -4.14 -12.46
C ASP A 110 6.20 -3.95 -11.63
N THR A 111 7.04 -4.99 -11.59
CA THR A 111 8.32 -5.00 -10.87
C THR A 111 9.52 -4.71 -11.78
N LYS A 112 9.32 -4.48 -13.09
CA LYS A 112 10.41 -4.25 -14.06
C LYS A 112 11.27 -3.02 -13.75
N THR A 113 10.74 -2.06 -13.00
CA THR A 113 11.47 -0.85 -12.57
C THR A 113 12.04 -0.95 -11.16
N LEU A 114 11.82 -2.06 -10.44
CA LEU A 114 12.45 -2.28 -9.14
C LEU A 114 13.92 -2.59 -9.36
N LYS A 115 14.76 -1.56 -9.22
CA LYS A 115 16.19 -1.77 -9.06
C LYS A 115 16.43 -2.49 -7.74
N PRO A 116 17.25 -3.56 -7.69
CA PRO A 116 17.73 -4.06 -6.40
C PRO A 116 18.40 -2.90 -5.67
N ALA A 117 18.04 -2.70 -4.40
CA ALA A 117 18.72 -1.75 -3.54
C ALA A 117 20.19 -2.18 -3.46
N SER A 118 21.08 -1.36 -4.03
CA SER A 118 22.49 -1.64 -4.30
C SER A 118 22.75 -2.74 -5.35
N THR A 119 23.53 -2.40 -6.38
CA THR A 119 24.12 -3.40 -7.31
C THR A 119 25.54 -3.80 -6.89
N ASP A 120 26.07 -3.19 -5.82
CA ASP A 120 27.37 -3.53 -5.26
C ASP A 120 27.20 -4.22 -3.90
N PRO A 121 27.36 -5.56 -3.84
CA PRO A 121 27.36 -6.31 -2.58
C PRO A 121 28.35 -5.77 -1.54
N LYS A 122 29.39 -5.03 -1.94
CA LYS A 122 30.37 -4.43 -1.01
C LYS A 122 29.81 -3.25 -0.23
N GLU A 123 28.85 -2.53 -0.80
CA GLU A 123 28.16 -1.46 -0.07
C GLU A 123 27.23 -2.04 1.00
N ASP A 124 26.59 -3.17 0.72
CA ASP A 124 25.73 -3.86 1.69
C ASP A 124 26.53 -4.36 2.90
N VAL A 125 27.78 -4.77 2.70
CA VAL A 125 28.69 -5.15 3.81
C VAL A 125 28.94 -3.98 4.78
N LYS A 126 28.81 -2.72 4.34
CA LYS A 126 28.93 -1.57 5.24
C LYS A 126 27.78 -1.52 6.25
N MET A 127 26.60 -2.02 5.87
CA MET A 127 25.39 -2.06 6.70
C MET A 127 25.36 -3.23 7.68
N VAL A 128 26.32 -4.16 7.61
CA VAL A 128 26.43 -5.27 8.57
C VAL A 128 26.54 -4.74 9.98
N ASN A 129 25.61 -5.16 10.83
CA ASN A 129 25.55 -4.82 12.24
C ASN A 129 25.24 -6.05 13.10
N VAL A 130 25.29 -5.86 14.42
CA VAL A 130 24.99 -6.87 15.42
C VAL A 130 23.97 -6.30 16.40
N PHE A 131 22.93 -7.06 16.71
CA PHE A 131 21.83 -6.68 17.59
C PHE A 131 21.46 -7.83 18.54
N PRO A 132 21.19 -7.56 19.82
CA PRO A 132 21.33 -6.27 20.51
C PRO A 132 22.80 -5.92 20.78
N ASN A 133 23.13 -4.62 20.73
CA ASN A 133 24.46 -4.12 21.05
C ASN A 133 24.35 -2.71 21.68
N PRO A 134 24.66 -2.52 22.98
CA PRO A 134 25.15 -3.53 23.92
C PRO A 134 24.12 -4.62 24.22
N TYR A 135 24.58 -5.84 24.47
CA TYR A 135 23.75 -6.90 25.05
C TYR A 135 23.65 -6.69 26.57
N MET A 136 22.44 -6.59 27.12
CA MET A 136 22.21 -6.24 28.54
C MET A 136 21.39 -7.31 29.28
N GLY A 137 22.01 -8.43 29.63
CA GLY A 137 21.40 -9.53 30.39
C GLY A 137 20.34 -10.33 29.61
N ARG A 138 19.36 -9.63 29.03
CA ARG A 138 18.18 -10.11 28.33
C ARG A 138 17.76 -9.15 27.21
N HIS A 139 17.10 -9.64 26.16
CA HIS A 139 16.38 -8.80 25.20
C HIS A 139 14.97 -9.31 24.92
N GLU A 140 14.09 -8.46 24.39
CA GLU A 140 12.64 -8.75 24.27
C GLU A 140 12.29 -9.93 23.37
N LEU A 141 13.18 -10.29 22.43
CA LEU A 141 13.01 -11.43 21.52
C LEU A 141 13.61 -12.74 22.09
N GLU A 142 14.26 -12.69 23.25
CA GLU A 142 14.51 -13.90 24.03
C GLU A 142 13.22 -14.31 24.72
N GLY A 143 12.84 -15.58 24.54
CA GLY A 143 11.76 -16.14 25.33
C GLY A 143 12.08 -16.02 26.82
N THR A 144 11.04 -15.95 27.64
CA THR A 144 11.18 -16.06 29.09
C THR A 144 10.62 -17.41 29.50
N ASP A 145 11.45 -18.27 30.08
CA ASP A 145 11.00 -19.49 30.75
C ASP A 145 11.27 -19.33 32.25
N SER A 146 10.23 -19.55 33.05
CA SER A 146 10.22 -19.44 34.52
C SER A 146 11.11 -20.48 35.21
N VAL A 147 11.51 -21.55 34.49
CA VAL A 147 12.18 -22.73 35.05
C VAL A 147 13.65 -22.80 34.63
N LEU A 148 13.98 -22.43 33.39
CA LEU A 148 15.35 -22.44 32.87
C LEU A 148 15.66 -21.14 32.11
N PRO A 149 16.80 -20.48 32.37
CA PRO A 149 17.26 -19.38 31.53
C PRO A 149 17.41 -19.87 30.09
N LEU A 150 16.65 -19.27 29.16
CA LEU A 150 16.74 -19.59 27.75
C LEU A 150 18.10 -19.17 27.17
N PRO A 151 18.58 -19.81 26.09
CA PRO A 151 19.89 -19.51 25.53
C PRO A 151 19.95 -18.06 25.05
N LYS A 152 20.88 -17.29 25.62
CA LYS A 152 21.18 -15.91 25.24
C LYS A 152 21.75 -15.87 23.83
N TYR A 153 21.35 -14.90 23.01
CA TYR A 153 21.89 -14.78 21.65
C TYR A 153 21.94 -13.34 21.14
N VAL A 154 22.85 -13.12 20.20
CA VAL A 154 22.89 -11.93 19.35
C VAL A 154 22.71 -12.32 17.90
N THR A 155 22.18 -11.40 17.10
CA THR A 155 21.91 -11.59 15.68
C THR A 155 22.74 -10.60 14.86
N PHE A 156 23.47 -11.12 13.88
CA PHE A 156 24.07 -10.36 12.81
C PHE A 156 23.09 -10.27 11.64
N ASN A 157 23.06 -9.13 10.95
CA ASN A 157 22.17 -8.84 9.83
C ASN A 157 22.93 -8.18 8.66
N HIS A 158 22.25 -8.03 7.52
CA HIS A 158 22.84 -7.60 6.25
C HIS A 158 23.99 -8.49 5.77
N LEU A 159 23.97 -9.78 6.15
CA LEU A 159 24.96 -10.74 5.67
C LEU A 159 24.61 -11.22 4.25
N PRO A 160 25.61 -11.58 3.44
CA PRO A 160 25.36 -12.27 2.18
C PRO A 160 24.57 -13.56 2.39
N THR A 161 23.78 -13.95 1.39
CA THR A 161 23.03 -15.22 1.41
C THR A 161 23.96 -16.43 1.39
N SER A 162 25.18 -16.30 0.86
CA SER A 162 26.23 -17.31 0.94
C SER A 162 26.59 -17.66 2.39
N GLN A 163 27.02 -18.90 2.62
CA GLN A 163 27.56 -19.40 3.89
C GLN A 163 29.07 -19.15 4.04
N ASP A 164 29.73 -18.59 3.02
CA ASP A 164 31.15 -18.22 3.03
C ASP A 164 31.40 -16.93 3.83
N VAL A 165 31.00 -16.95 5.10
CA VAL A 165 31.16 -15.84 6.05
C VAL A 165 31.71 -16.40 7.36
N TYR A 166 32.87 -15.91 7.77
CA TYR A 166 33.60 -16.40 8.94
C TYR A 166 33.70 -15.31 10.01
N PHE A 167 33.31 -15.66 11.23
CA PHE A 167 33.33 -14.77 12.38
C PHE A 167 34.52 -15.13 13.27
N LYS A 168 35.34 -14.14 13.59
CA LYS A 168 36.45 -14.25 14.56
C LYS A 168 36.25 -13.21 15.64
N VAL A 169 36.09 -13.65 16.88
CA VAL A 169 35.82 -12.78 18.02
C VAL A 169 37.07 -12.67 18.89
N PHE A 170 37.47 -11.45 19.18
CA PHE A 170 38.64 -11.12 19.98
C PHE A 170 38.25 -10.32 21.22
N ASN A 171 38.95 -10.55 22.32
CA ASN A 171 38.88 -9.67 23.48
C ASN A 171 39.73 -8.39 23.25
N VAL A 172 39.67 -7.42 24.17
CA VAL A 172 40.46 -6.17 24.09
C VAL A 172 41.97 -6.43 24.10
N ALA A 173 42.42 -7.56 24.66
CA ALA A 173 43.83 -7.96 24.66
C ALA A 173 44.29 -8.60 23.34
N GLY A 174 43.40 -8.78 22.35
CA GLY A 174 43.72 -9.39 21.06
C GLY A 174 43.71 -10.92 21.04
N THR A 175 43.31 -11.57 22.14
CA THR A 175 43.12 -13.03 22.17
C THR A 175 41.82 -13.41 21.50
N MET A 176 41.87 -14.38 20.58
CA MET A 176 40.67 -14.95 19.97
C MET A 176 39.91 -15.80 20.99
N VAL A 177 38.65 -15.48 21.24
CA VAL A 177 37.79 -16.16 22.22
C VAL A 177 36.74 -17.04 21.58
N ALA A 178 36.34 -16.75 20.34
CA ALA A 178 35.41 -17.57 19.56
C ALA A 178 35.71 -17.46 18.07
N ASN A 179 35.42 -18.53 17.34
CA ASN A 179 35.38 -18.53 15.88
C ASN A 179 34.26 -19.46 15.42
N PHE A 180 33.53 -19.06 14.38
CA PHE A 180 32.46 -19.85 13.79
C PHE A 180 32.18 -19.40 12.35
N GLN A 181 31.50 -20.27 11.59
CA GLN A 181 31.05 -19.98 10.23
C GLN A 181 29.54 -19.75 10.23
N LYS A 182 29.06 -18.93 9.28
CA LYS A 182 27.64 -18.78 8.99
C LYS A 182 27.02 -20.11 8.58
N ASP A 183 25.91 -20.48 9.21
CA ASP A 183 25.17 -21.72 8.94
C ASP A 183 23.82 -21.48 8.26
N THR A 184 23.36 -20.22 8.19
CA THR A 184 22.09 -19.87 7.55
C THR A 184 22.24 -19.56 6.06
N ASN A 185 21.15 -19.71 5.30
CA ASN A 185 21.03 -19.22 3.91
C ASN A 185 20.32 -17.86 3.83
N THR A 186 20.14 -17.19 4.97
CA THR A 186 19.48 -15.89 5.07
C THR A 186 20.50 -14.78 5.31
N GLN A 187 20.04 -13.53 5.34
CA GLN A 187 20.87 -12.38 5.73
C GLN A 187 21.16 -12.32 7.24
N TYR A 188 20.65 -13.28 8.02
CA TYR A 188 20.72 -13.27 9.47
C TYR A 188 21.55 -14.44 9.99
N GLN A 189 22.45 -14.19 10.95
CA GLN A 189 23.17 -15.23 11.68
C GLN A 189 23.00 -15.01 13.18
N ARG A 190 22.64 -16.05 13.93
CA ARG A 190 22.61 -15.98 15.40
C ARG A 190 23.91 -16.53 15.98
N TRP A 191 24.37 -15.92 17.07
CA TRP A 191 25.48 -16.41 17.88
C TRP A 191 25.09 -16.42 19.35
N ASN A 192 25.36 -17.53 20.01
CA ASN A 192 25.03 -17.80 21.41
C ASN A 192 25.98 -17.11 22.42
N MET A 193 26.93 -16.28 21.95
CA MET A 193 27.95 -15.61 22.78
C MET A 193 28.82 -16.58 23.60
N ARG A 194 28.98 -17.81 23.11
CA ARG A 194 29.84 -18.84 23.72
C ARG A 194 31.14 -19.01 22.94
N ASN A 195 32.15 -19.52 23.63
CA ASN A 195 33.41 -19.92 23.00
C ASN A 195 33.28 -21.30 22.31
N ALA A 196 34.37 -21.76 21.70
CA ALA A 196 34.41 -23.06 21.01
C ALA A 196 34.20 -24.27 21.94
N ASN A 197 34.40 -24.09 23.25
CA ASN A 197 34.16 -25.11 24.27
C ASN A 197 32.77 -24.97 24.92
N ASP A 198 31.88 -24.20 24.29
CA ASP A 198 30.51 -23.91 24.74
C ASP A 198 30.41 -23.22 26.11
N PHE A 199 31.49 -22.58 26.59
CA PHE A 199 31.44 -21.74 27.78
C PHE A 199 30.96 -20.33 27.45
N PRO A 200 30.11 -19.73 28.29
CA PRO A 200 29.67 -18.35 28.13
C PRO A 200 30.87 -17.41 28.23
N LEU A 201 30.89 -16.40 27.37
CA LEU A 201 31.90 -15.35 27.45
C LEU A 201 31.59 -14.38 28.61
N ALA A 202 32.64 -13.82 29.19
CA ALA A 202 32.52 -12.86 30.27
C ALA A 202 31.94 -11.52 29.78
N SER A 203 31.37 -10.74 30.72
CA SER A 203 31.00 -9.35 30.44
C SER A 203 32.22 -8.54 30.00
N GLY A 204 32.06 -7.72 28.96
CA GLY A 204 33.14 -6.92 28.40
C GLY A 204 32.89 -6.43 26.99
N VAL A 205 33.93 -5.83 26.41
CA VAL A 205 33.95 -5.36 25.03
C VAL A 205 34.77 -6.33 24.17
N TYR A 206 34.24 -6.65 23.01
CA TYR A 206 34.79 -7.58 22.04
C TYR A 206 34.88 -6.93 20.67
N VAL A 207 35.87 -7.38 19.89
CA VAL A 207 36.05 -7.01 18.50
C VAL A 207 35.72 -8.22 17.63
N ILE A 208 34.78 -8.07 16.71
CA ILE A 208 34.33 -9.14 15.82
C ILE A 208 34.83 -8.83 14.42
N HIS A 209 35.75 -9.64 13.92
CA HIS A 209 36.20 -9.58 12.54
C HIS A 209 35.39 -10.58 11.72
N ILE A 210 34.62 -10.07 10.77
CA ILE A 210 33.79 -10.82 9.84
C ILE A 210 34.50 -10.84 8.50
N ASP A 211 34.87 -12.03 8.04
CA ASP A 211 35.58 -12.25 6.78
C ASP A 211 34.63 -12.87 5.75
N MET A 212 34.56 -12.27 4.56
CA MET A 212 33.65 -12.65 3.48
C MET A 212 34.45 -12.88 2.19
N PRO A 213 35.15 -14.02 2.07
CA PRO A 213 36.04 -14.27 0.93
C PRO A 213 35.33 -14.26 -0.41
N GLY A 214 34.07 -14.70 -0.48
CA GLY A 214 33.26 -14.66 -1.71
C GLY A 214 33.04 -13.25 -2.27
N LEU A 215 33.15 -12.21 -1.44
CA LEU A 215 33.05 -10.80 -1.84
C LEU A 215 34.41 -10.07 -1.82
N GLY A 216 35.48 -10.75 -1.37
CA GLY A 216 36.81 -10.17 -1.21
C GLY A 216 36.86 -9.01 -0.23
N THR A 217 36.00 -9.01 0.80
CA THR A 217 35.91 -7.92 1.78
C THR A 217 35.78 -8.46 3.21
N SER A 218 36.11 -7.61 4.18
CA SER A 218 35.93 -7.89 5.60
C SER A 218 35.31 -6.70 6.33
N LYS A 219 34.68 -6.96 7.47
CA LYS A 219 34.07 -5.96 8.33
C LYS A 219 34.50 -6.20 9.78
N VAL A 220 34.87 -5.12 10.47
CA VAL A 220 35.14 -5.15 11.90
C VAL A 220 33.99 -4.49 12.65
N LEU A 221 33.42 -5.20 13.63
CA LEU A 221 32.40 -4.71 14.54
C LEU A 221 32.94 -4.63 15.97
N LYS A 222 32.39 -3.68 16.73
CA LYS A 222 32.61 -3.56 18.18
C LYS A 222 31.35 -4.03 18.87
N PHE A 223 31.48 -5.00 19.77
CA PHE A 223 30.37 -5.60 20.50
C PHE A 223 30.60 -5.43 21.99
N ALA A 224 29.61 -4.95 22.72
CA ALA A 224 29.64 -4.87 24.17
C ALA A 224 28.58 -5.79 24.77
N MET A 225 28.96 -6.51 25.82
CA MET A 225 28.11 -7.46 26.52
C MET A 225 28.21 -7.24 28.02
N VAL A 226 27.05 -7.13 28.66
CA VAL A 226 26.89 -7.16 30.11
C VAL A 226 25.95 -8.32 30.40
N THR A 227 26.49 -9.40 30.93
CA THR A 227 25.72 -10.56 31.36
C THR A 227 25.36 -10.42 32.83
N GLU A 228 24.21 -10.96 33.21
CA GLU A 228 23.90 -11.21 34.62
C GLU A 228 24.95 -12.14 35.24
N GLU A 229 25.14 -12.05 36.56
CA GLU A 229 26.07 -12.89 37.31
C GLU A 229 25.64 -14.36 37.21
N GLU A 230 26.36 -15.16 36.42
CA GLU A 230 26.06 -16.59 36.27
C GLU A 230 26.66 -17.37 37.44
N PHE A 231 25.80 -17.80 38.37
CA PHE A 231 26.19 -18.78 39.39
C PHE A 231 26.35 -20.16 38.75
N SER A 232 27.55 -20.74 38.86
CA SER A 232 27.79 -22.13 38.47
C SER A 232 26.91 -23.05 39.32
N LYS A 233 25.87 -23.64 38.73
CA LYS A 233 25.08 -24.68 39.40
C LYS A 233 25.97 -25.91 39.60
N ARG A 234 26.39 -26.11 40.85
CA ARG A 234 27.03 -27.35 41.30
C ARG A 234 25.97 -28.44 41.25
N PHE A 235 26.11 -29.37 40.30
CA PHE A 235 25.43 -30.67 40.38
C PHE A 235 26.12 -31.54 41.42
#